data_AF-A0AAD5XYJ2-F1
#
_entry.id   AF-A0AAD5XYJ2-F1
#
_cell.length_a   1.000
_cell.length_b   1.000
_cell.length_c   1.000
_cell.angle_alpha   90.00
_cell.angle_beta   90.00
_cell.angle_gamma   90.00
#
_symmetry.space_group_name_H-M   'P 1'
#
loop_
_entity.id
_entity.type
_entity.pdbx_description
1 polymer ?
#
loop_
_entity_poly.entity_id
_entity_poly.type
_entity_poly.pdbx_seq_one_letter_code
_entity_poly.pdbx_strand_id
1 'polypeptide(L)'
;MSISPECQQAMQQSTTYLQKCGFAAGPPSDPKEFTNKLCTPGECNTAFVDTFKLITEKCAGNTGALQGPDLLCAAINKNAAASPPTSTSSTPAAPAKTSASSKSINSKFKLLVSGAIFCLLLLKNNGRYFTTCTDLHDSILDADYLSCSSQELIDTADPYINYTFTNLEKIKNLSENLQVFICDQNFVKKIENLPSSLLKFYCVSNNLKKIENLPNLLKEFDCSSNSITKIENLPESLLTFFCMNTPITNIENLPSFLQFFNCSQNRITKIENLPNSLLEFSCTHSSITTIENLPNFIQYLELMFNNICKIEDLPTSLLQFHCRGNKITKIENLPNALKYLSCSSNQITKIENLPSFLTEFECCINRIKKIENLPNSLEILICSNNQITKIENLSSSLKIFGCEGKQIKKIENLPNYLEAIYVCLVELDCEVNLIKKIENLPACLQKFSCVNNAISVIENLPSGLTSFEFTTMLIDYVDNVPFKNQFSLRGYQAIRRLQKRISRRHNLKVSAIKVIETGCHNWIWKPKCKDGSIGIRPWLDLQFFFSN
;
A
#
# COMPACT_ATOMS: atom_id res chain seq x y z
N MET A 1 2.75 18.65 -39.48
CA MET A 1 4.12 18.49 -38.96
C MET A 1 4.58 17.08 -39.29
N SER A 2 5.75 16.93 -39.91
CA SER A 2 6.37 15.63 -40.20
C SER A 2 6.98 15.03 -38.93
N ILE A 3 6.80 13.72 -38.73
CA ILE A 3 7.37 12.95 -37.62
C ILE A 3 8.90 12.86 -37.82
N SER A 4 9.70 13.00 -36.76
CA SER A 4 11.16 12.97 -36.87
C SER A 4 11.66 11.58 -37.30
N PRO A 5 12.78 11.50 -38.03
CA PRO A 5 13.39 10.23 -38.44
C PRO A 5 13.70 9.29 -37.26
N GLU A 6 14.03 9.85 -36.08
CA GLU A 6 14.29 9.04 -34.89
C GLU A 6 13.02 8.40 -34.31
N CYS A 7 11.89 9.11 -34.35
CA CYS A 7 10.60 8.59 -33.87
C CYS A 7 10.07 7.51 -34.86
N GLN A 8 10.36 7.61 -36.17
CA GLN A 8 10.10 6.55 -37.16
C GLN A 8 10.98 5.31 -36.96
N GLN A 9 12.25 5.48 -36.62
CA GLN A 9 13.19 4.38 -36.38
C GLN A 9 12.83 3.59 -35.10
N ALA A 10 12.39 4.29 -34.04
CA ALA A 10 11.90 3.65 -32.82
C ALA A 10 10.62 2.83 -33.06
N MET A 11 9.70 3.33 -33.89
CA MET A 11 8.49 2.60 -34.29
C MET A 11 8.78 1.37 -35.16
N GLN A 12 9.83 1.40 -35.98
CA GLN A 12 10.28 0.22 -36.72
C GLN A 12 10.85 -0.86 -35.80
N GLN A 13 11.67 -0.49 -34.81
CA GLN A 13 12.28 -1.44 -33.87
C GLN A 13 11.24 -2.16 -32.99
N SER A 14 10.20 -1.46 -32.52
CA SER A 14 9.09 -2.06 -31.77
C SER A 14 8.26 -3.02 -32.63
N THR A 15 8.09 -2.70 -33.92
CA THR A 15 7.36 -3.56 -34.87
C THR A 15 8.13 -4.86 -35.14
N THR A 16 9.46 -4.80 -35.29
CA THR A 16 10.32 -5.99 -35.44
C THR A 16 10.32 -6.88 -34.18
N TYR A 17 10.16 -6.29 -33.00
CA TYR A 17 10.09 -7.02 -31.74
C TYR A 17 8.77 -7.80 -31.59
N LEU A 18 7.64 -7.18 -31.93
CA LEU A 18 6.32 -7.84 -31.95
C LEU A 18 6.25 -9.00 -32.96
N GLN A 19 6.95 -8.88 -34.09
CA GLN A 19 7.07 -9.96 -35.08
C GLN A 19 7.89 -11.15 -34.55
N LYS A 20 8.90 -10.93 -33.69
CA LYS A 20 9.65 -12.01 -33.02
C LYS A 20 8.83 -12.77 -31.98
N CYS A 21 7.82 -12.14 -31.40
CA CYS A 21 6.84 -12.76 -30.51
C CYS A 21 5.67 -13.45 -31.26
N GLY A 22 5.76 -13.60 -32.60
CA GLY A 22 4.79 -14.34 -33.40
C GLY A 22 3.59 -13.51 -33.91
N PHE A 23 3.58 -12.18 -33.71
CA PHE A 23 2.52 -11.31 -34.21
C PHE A 23 2.93 -10.71 -35.57
N ALA A 24 2.51 -11.35 -36.66
CA ALA A 24 2.94 -10.97 -38.02
C ALA A 24 2.40 -9.62 -38.52
N ALA A 25 1.38 -9.01 -37.87
CA ALA A 25 0.72 -7.80 -38.38
C ALA A 25 0.13 -6.87 -37.29
N GLY A 26 0.81 -6.70 -36.15
CA GLY A 26 0.36 -5.85 -35.04
C GLY A 26 -0.51 -6.59 -34.01
N PRO A 27 -0.94 -5.91 -32.91
CA PRO A 27 -1.69 -6.55 -31.85
C PRO A 27 -3.07 -7.03 -32.35
N PRO A 28 -3.56 -8.19 -31.89
CA PRO A 28 -4.85 -8.73 -32.31
C PRO A 28 -5.99 -7.79 -31.91
N SER A 29 -7.07 -7.83 -32.70
CA SER A 29 -8.28 -7.04 -32.46
C SER A 29 -9.11 -7.52 -31.26
N ASP A 30 -8.81 -8.71 -30.74
CA ASP A 30 -9.45 -9.31 -29.57
C ASP A 30 -8.40 -9.53 -28.45
N PRO A 31 -8.56 -8.92 -27.27
CA PRO A 31 -7.68 -9.13 -26.11
C PRO A 31 -7.58 -10.60 -25.65
N LYS A 32 -8.56 -11.45 -25.94
CA LYS A 32 -8.55 -12.88 -25.56
C LYS A 32 -7.57 -13.73 -26.36
N GLU A 33 -7.15 -13.28 -27.55
CA GLU A 33 -6.03 -13.91 -28.27
C GLU A 33 -4.68 -13.62 -27.63
N PHE A 34 -4.57 -12.52 -26.88
CA PHE A 34 -3.35 -12.10 -26.18
C PHE A 34 -3.03 -13.01 -24.99
N THR A 35 -4.06 -13.41 -24.25
CA THR A 35 -3.96 -14.29 -23.07
C THR A 35 -3.74 -15.76 -23.43
N ASN A 36 -4.24 -16.22 -24.59
CA ASN A 36 -4.16 -17.64 -24.96
C ASN A 36 -2.86 -18.06 -25.68
N LYS A 37 -2.00 -17.12 -26.09
CA LYS A 37 -0.71 -17.43 -26.75
C LYS A 37 0.54 -17.22 -25.88
N LEU A 38 0.42 -16.61 -24.71
CA LEU A 38 1.56 -16.26 -23.85
C LEU A 38 1.45 -16.93 -22.47
N CYS A 39 1.69 -18.23 -22.42
CA CYS A 39 2.01 -18.91 -21.17
C CYS A 39 3.53 -18.90 -20.96
N THR A 40 4.06 -17.82 -20.37
CA THR A 40 5.15 -17.83 -19.37
C THR A 40 5.34 -16.39 -18.82
N PRO A 41 5.18 -16.14 -17.51
CA PRO A 41 5.31 -14.80 -16.93
C PRO A 41 6.79 -14.49 -16.63
N GLY A 42 7.33 -13.43 -17.24
CA GLY A 42 8.64 -12.89 -16.86
C GLY A 42 9.25 -11.89 -17.85
N GLU A 43 9.15 -12.15 -19.14
CA GLU A 43 9.90 -11.37 -20.16
C GLU A 43 9.06 -10.30 -20.88
N CYS A 44 7.72 -10.45 -20.94
CA CYS A 44 6.86 -9.52 -21.67
C CYS A 44 6.60 -8.18 -20.95
N ASN A 45 6.61 -8.14 -19.61
CA ASN A 45 6.33 -6.92 -18.85
C ASN A 45 7.44 -5.88 -18.98
N THR A 46 8.70 -6.32 -19.02
CA THR A 46 9.86 -5.43 -19.12
C THR A 46 9.95 -4.82 -20.52
N ALA A 47 9.69 -5.62 -21.55
CA ALA A 47 9.79 -5.17 -22.94
C ALA A 47 8.75 -4.10 -23.32
N PHE A 48 7.52 -4.19 -22.78
CA PHE A 48 6.48 -3.20 -23.03
C PHE A 48 6.79 -1.86 -22.36
N VAL A 49 7.28 -1.91 -21.12
CA VAL A 49 7.69 -0.73 -20.34
C VAL A 49 8.92 -0.04 -20.95
N ASP A 50 9.90 -0.81 -21.42
CA ASP A 50 11.12 -0.28 -22.03
C ASP A 50 10.85 0.36 -23.40
N THR A 51 9.94 -0.22 -24.19
CA THR A 51 9.48 0.36 -25.47
C THR A 51 8.75 1.69 -25.24
N PHE A 52 7.91 1.76 -24.19
CA PHE A 52 7.16 2.96 -23.85
C PHE A 52 8.06 4.08 -23.31
N LYS A 53 9.06 3.74 -22.48
CA LYS A 53 10.11 4.67 -22.03
C LYS A 53 10.88 5.26 -23.21
N LEU A 54 11.29 4.43 -24.17
CA LEU A 54 12.07 4.87 -25.32
C LEU A 54 11.31 5.89 -26.19
N ILE A 55 10.00 5.69 -26.37
CA ILE A 55 9.13 6.61 -27.13
C ILE A 55 8.92 7.93 -26.37
N THR A 56 8.73 7.85 -25.05
CA THR A 56 8.47 9.00 -24.20
C THR A 56 9.71 9.88 -24.03
N GLU A 57 10.89 9.27 -23.88
CA GLU A 57 12.16 10.00 -23.74
C GLU A 57 12.62 10.66 -25.04
N LYS A 58 12.43 10.00 -26.19
CA LYS A 58 12.93 10.52 -27.48
C LYS A 58 11.99 11.50 -28.17
N CYS A 59 10.67 11.42 -27.95
CA CYS A 59 9.71 12.29 -28.64
C CYS A 59 9.22 13.47 -27.75
N ALA A 60 9.70 13.61 -26.50
CA ALA A 60 9.40 14.75 -25.60
C ALA A 60 10.42 15.91 -25.65
N GLY A 61 11.56 15.71 -26.30
CA GLY A 61 12.62 16.73 -26.38
C GLY A 61 12.50 17.65 -27.59
N ASN A 62 11.46 18.51 -27.65
CA ASN A 62 11.48 19.79 -28.37
C ASN A 62 10.12 20.50 -28.28
N THR A 63 9.90 21.26 -27.20
CA THR A 63 9.30 22.61 -27.15
C THR A 63 8.98 22.96 -25.69
N GLY A 64 9.45 24.11 -25.24
CA GLY A 64 9.28 24.58 -23.86
C GLY A 64 7.83 24.94 -23.52
N ALA A 65 7.49 24.77 -22.24
CA ALA A 65 6.28 25.24 -21.56
C ALA A 65 4.93 24.80 -22.18
N LEU A 66 4.37 23.69 -21.69
CA LEU A 66 2.94 23.38 -21.81
C LEU A 66 2.34 23.04 -20.45
N GLN A 67 1.53 23.97 -19.95
CA GLN A 67 0.53 23.73 -18.92
C GLN A 67 -0.61 22.88 -19.53
N GLY A 68 -0.90 21.73 -18.92
CA GLY A 68 -2.20 21.05 -18.98
C GLY A 68 -2.65 20.40 -20.32
N PRO A 69 -3.52 19.38 -20.26
CA PRO A 69 -4.04 18.64 -21.43
C PRO A 69 -4.97 19.45 -22.35
N ASP A 70 -5.37 20.67 -21.97
CA ASP A 70 -6.35 21.47 -22.71
C ASP A 70 -5.83 22.00 -24.06
N LEU A 71 -4.51 22.20 -24.22
CA LEU A 71 -3.92 22.70 -25.47
C LEU A 71 -3.71 21.60 -26.54
N LEU A 72 -3.64 20.32 -26.15
CA LEU A 72 -3.52 19.21 -27.09
C LEU A 72 -4.84 18.99 -27.85
N CYS A 73 -5.98 19.14 -27.17
CA CYS A 73 -7.31 19.12 -27.78
C CYS A 73 -7.55 20.33 -28.71
N ALA A 74 -7.05 21.51 -28.36
CA ALA A 74 -7.20 22.73 -29.16
C ALA A 74 -6.37 22.71 -30.46
N ALA A 75 -5.18 22.10 -30.46
CA ALA A 75 -4.35 21.95 -31.66
C ALA A 75 -4.93 20.95 -32.67
N ILE A 76 -5.67 19.94 -32.20
CA ILE A 76 -6.28 18.91 -33.04
C ILE A 76 -7.55 19.42 -33.77
N ASN A 77 -8.34 20.29 -33.12
CA ASN A 77 -9.57 20.82 -33.72
C ASN A 77 -9.36 21.93 -34.77
N LYS A 78 -8.22 22.63 -34.77
CA LYS A 78 -7.95 23.73 -35.73
C LYS A 78 -7.57 23.28 -37.15
N ASN A 79 -7.20 22.01 -37.35
CA ASN A 79 -6.88 21.45 -38.68
C ASN A 79 -8.10 20.93 -39.47
N ALA A 80 -9.31 21.05 -38.92
CA ALA A 80 -10.53 20.49 -39.53
C ALA A 80 -11.40 21.51 -40.30
N ALA A 81 -10.99 22.77 -40.43
CA ALA A 81 -11.80 23.80 -41.11
C ALA A 81 -10.98 24.72 -42.03
N ALA A 82 -10.73 24.26 -43.26
CA ALA A 82 -10.34 25.03 -44.47
C ALA A 82 -10.43 24.04 -45.66
N SER A 83 -11.14 24.18 -46.79
CA SER A 83 -11.81 25.26 -47.55
C SER A 83 -12.77 24.62 -48.60
N PRO A 84 -13.61 25.37 -49.36
CA PRO A 84 -14.84 24.88 -50.05
C PRO A 84 -14.68 24.54 -51.58
N PRO A 85 -15.72 24.10 -52.32
CA PRO A 85 -15.59 23.33 -53.57
C PRO A 85 -15.78 24.12 -54.88
N THR A 86 -15.19 23.65 -56.00
CA THR A 86 -15.59 24.01 -57.39
C THR A 86 -15.37 22.88 -58.41
N SER A 87 -16.35 22.81 -59.32
CA SER A 87 -16.67 21.99 -60.51
C SER A 87 -15.63 21.82 -61.64
N THR A 88 -15.63 20.68 -62.38
CA THR A 88 -16.24 20.45 -63.74
C THR A 88 -15.69 19.20 -64.49
N SER A 89 -16.62 18.39 -65.03
CA SER A 89 -16.66 17.57 -66.27
C SER A 89 -15.48 16.72 -66.82
N SER A 90 -15.75 15.41 -67.00
CA SER A 90 -15.80 14.62 -68.27
C SER A 90 -15.22 13.18 -68.17
N THR A 91 -15.98 12.20 -68.70
CA THR A 91 -15.76 10.73 -68.74
C THR A 91 -15.13 10.29 -70.09
N PRO A 92 -14.79 9.00 -70.38
CA PRO A 92 -14.82 7.73 -69.59
C PRO A 92 -13.56 6.82 -69.70
N ALA A 93 -13.31 5.95 -68.70
CA ALA A 93 -12.79 4.56 -68.88
C ALA A 93 -12.74 3.81 -67.53
N ALA A 94 -13.17 2.55 -67.52
CA ALA A 94 -13.11 1.62 -66.38
C ALA A 94 -11.95 0.61 -66.56
N PRO A 95 -11.65 -0.35 -65.64
CA PRO A 95 -11.92 -0.43 -64.19
C PRO A 95 -10.67 -0.80 -63.35
N ALA A 96 -10.55 -0.37 -62.08
CA ALA A 96 -9.70 -1.06 -61.10
C ALA A 96 -10.04 -0.77 -59.63
N LYS A 97 -10.32 -1.87 -58.91
CA LYS A 97 -10.21 -2.21 -57.48
C LYS A 97 -9.79 -1.13 -56.45
N THR A 98 -10.60 -1.08 -55.39
CA THR A 98 -10.25 -0.92 -53.94
C THR A 98 -9.49 0.32 -53.46
N SER A 99 -10.12 1.12 -52.59
CA SER A 99 -9.47 1.60 -51.35
C SER A 99 -10.50 2.04 -50.29
N ALA A 100 -10.54 1.28 -49.21
CA ALA A 100 -11.08 1.70 -47.92
C ALA A 100 -9.89 2.00 -47.01
N SER A 101 -9.40 3.24 -46.95
CA SER A 101 -8.35 3.61 -45.98
C SER A 101 -8.21 5.12 -45.79
N SER A 102 -9.08 5.71 -44.96
CA SER A 102 -8.76 6.97 -44.27
C SER A 102 -9.56 7.16 -42.96
N LYS A 103 -10.75 6.55 -42.83
CA LYS A 103 -11.54 6.57 -41.58
C LYS A 103 -11.06 5.59 -40.50
N SER A 104 -10.39 4.50 -40.87
CA SER A 104 -9.97 3.41 -39.95
C SER A 104 -8.70 3.74 -39.14
N ILE A 105 -7.80 4.57 -39.69
CA ILE A 105 -6.54 4.93 -39.01
C ILE A 105 -6.79 5.94 -37.88
N ASN A 106 -7.79 6.82 -38.04
CA ASN A 106 -8.12 7.86 -37.06
C ASN A 106 -8.88 7.33 -35.83
N SER A 107 -9.66 6.26 -35.98
CA SER A 107 -10.34 5.61 -34.84
C SER A 107 -9.37 4.74 -34.02
N LYS A 108 -8.44 4.05 -34.68
CA LYS A 108 -7.38 3.27 -34.02
C LYS A 108 -6.40 4.15 -33.25
N PHE A 109 -6.08 5.35 -33.76
CA PHE A 109 -5.20 6.30 -33.07
C PHE A 109 -5.87 6.94 -31.84
N LYS A 110 -7.19 7.19 -31.87
CA LYS A 110 -7.96 7.66 -30.69
C LYS A 110 -8.03 6.63 -29.56
N LEU A 111 -8.18 5.34 -29.89
CA LEU A 111 -8.21 4.25 -28.91
C LEU A 111 -6.85 4.05 -28.21
N LEU A 112 -5.75 4.18 -28.97
CA LEU A 112 -4.39 4.08 -28.43
C LEU A 112 -4.05 5.21 -27.46
N VAL A 113 -4.52 6.43 -27.73
CA VAL A 113 -4.30 7.58 -26.85
C VAL A 113 -5.22 7.52 -25.62
N SER A 114 -6.46 7.04 -25.73
CA SER A 114 -7.35 6.87 -24.57
C SER A 114 -6.87 5.75 -23.64
N GLY A 115 -6.40 4.63 -24.19
CA GLY A 115 -5.82 3.52 -23.41
C GLY A 115 -4.52 3.91 -22.70
N ALA A 116 -3.67 4.72 -23.34
CA ALA A 116 -2.43 5.21 -22.73
C ALA A 116 -2.69 6.21 -21.59
N ILE A 117 -3.71 7.08 -21.72
CA ILE A 117 -4.14 8.02 -20.67
C ILE A 117 -4.79 7.25 -19.50
N PHE A 118 -5.52 6.18 -19.78
CA PHE A 118 -6.14 5.31 -18.78
C PHE A 118 -5.09 4.55 -17.93
N CYS A 119 -4.04 4.01 -18.56
CA CYS A 119 -2.91 3.40 -17.84
C CYS A 119 -2.09 4.43 -17.03
N LEU A 120 -2.00 5.68 -17.50
CA LEU A 120 -1.34 6.77 -16.77
C LEU A 120 -2.10 7.22 -15.51
N LEU A 121 -3.43 7.07 -15.46
CA LEU A 121 -4.24 7.43 -14.29
C LEU A 121 -4.24 6.34 -13.21
N LEU A 122 -4.17 5.06 -13.60
CA LEU A 122 -3.98 3.95 -12.67
C LEU A 122 -2.64 4.01 -11.94
N LEU A 123 -1.60 4.57 -12.57
CA LEU A 123 -0.28 4.76 -11.97
C LEU A 123 -0.12 6.07 -11.18
N LYS A 124 -1.05 7.02 -11.30
CA LYS A 124 -0.93 8.36 -10.69
C LYS A 124 -1.93 8.65 -9.57
N ASN A 125 -2.86 7.74 -9.28
CA ASN A 125 -3.72 7.85 -8.10
C ASN A 125 -3.00 7.39 -6.82
N ASN A 126 -2.14 8.28 -6.30
CA ASN A 126 -1.75 8.43 -4.89
C ASN A 126 -1.87 7.19 -3.97
N GLY A 127 -1.13 6.12 -4.27
CA GLY A 127 -0.63 5.18 -3.25
C GLY A 127 -1.67 4.34 -2.48
N ARG A 128 -2.82 3.97 -3.06
CA ARG A 128 -3.69 2.93 -2.49
C ARG A 128 -3.27 1.55 -3.00
N TYR A 129 -2.85 0.67 -2.08
CA TYR A 129 -2.75 -0.77 -2.35
C TYR A 129 -4.16 -1.37 -2.23
N PHE A 130 -4.64 -2.05 -3.28
CA PHE A 130 -5.83 -2.88 -3.20
C PHE A 130 -5.53 -4.10 -2.33
N THR A 131 -6.30 -4.31 -1.26
CA THR A 131 -5.97 -5.26 -0.19
C THR A 131 -6.58 -6.65 -0.37
N THR A 132 -7.39 -6.91 -1.40
CA THR A 132 -7.87 -8.27 -1.70
C THR A 132 -7.98 -8.56 -3.21
N CYS A 133 -7.80 -9.84 -3.60
CA CYS A 133 -7.88 -10.31 -4.99
C CYS A 133 -9.30 -10.15 -5.60
N THR A 134 -10.31 -9.96 -4.77
CA THR A 134 -11.70 -9.65 -5.14
C THR A 134 -11.87 -8.24 -5.68
N ASP A 135 -11.11 -7.26 -5.16
CA ASP A 135 -11.18 -5.85 -5.61
C ASP A 135 -10.67 -5.67 -7.05
N LEU A 136 -9.79 -6.57 -7.51
CA LEU A 136 -9.28 -6.59 -8.88
C LEU A 136 -10.26 -7.27 -9.85
N HIS A 137 -11.06 -8.23 -9.38
CA HIS A 137 -11.99 -8.98 -10.23
C HIS A 137 -13.22 -8.15 -10.60
N ASP A 138 -13.76 -7.37 -9.66
CA ASP A 138 -14.89 -6.48 -9.89
C ASP A 138 -14.49 -5.27 -10.76
N SER A 139 -13.27 -4.75 -10.59
CA SER A 139 -12.75 -3.64 -11.41
C SER A 139 -12.43 -4.03 -12.86
N ILE A 140 -12.17 -5.32 -13.13
CA ILE A 140 -11.88 -5.82 -14.49
C ILE A 140 -13.18 -6.11 -15.26
N LEU A 141 -14.28 -6.41 -14.57
CA LEU A 141 -15.61 -6.57 -15.20
C LEU A 141 -16.24 -5.23 -15.62
N ASP A 142 -15.88 -4.13 -14.96
CA ASP A 142 -16.33 -2.76 -15.31
C ASP A 142 -15.61 -2.15 -16.54
N ALA A 143 -14.55 -2.78 -17.06
CA ALA A 143 -13.71 -2.21 -18.11
C ALA A 143 -14.17 -2.51 -19.56
N ASP A 144 -15.16 -3.38 -19.76
CA ASP A 144 -15.65 -3.76 -21.10
C ASP A 144 -16.74 -2.83 -21.66
N TYR A 145 -17.17 -1.80 -20.92
CA TYR A 145 -18.23 -0.88 -21.37
C TYR A 145 -17.69 0.53 -21.66
N LEU A 146 -16.93 0.65 -22.76
CA LEU A 146 -16.55 1.95 -23.31
C LEU A 146 -17.53 2.42 -24.40
N SER A 147 -18.07 3.61 -24.15
CA SER A 147 -18.63 4.59 -25.09
C SER A 147 -20.01 4.30 -25.68
N CYS A 148 -21.03 4.92 -25.10
CA CYS A 148 -22.16 5.41 -25.88
C CYS A 148 -22.14 6.94 -25.88
N SER A 149 -21.40 7.50 -26.84
CA SER A 149 -21.66 8.84 -27.34
C SER A 149 -22.83 8.78 -28.32
N SER A 150 -24.03 8.53 -27.82
CA SER A 150 -25.26 8.70 -28.59
C SER A 150 -26.41 8.86 -27.64
N GLN A 151 -27.13 9.97 -27.83
CA GLN A 151 -28.26 10.40 -27.05
C GLN A 151 -29.52 9.59 -27.39
N GLU A 152 -29.41 8.26 -27.33
CA GLU A 152 -30.50 7.31 -27.54
C GLU A 152 -30.69 6.46 -26.29
N LEU A 153 -31.96 6.24 -25.94
CA LEU A 153 -32.41 5.61 -24.72
C LEU A 153 -31.69 4.28 -24.48
N ILE A 154 -31.02 4.18 -23.33
CA ILE A 154 -30.71 2.87 -22.76
C ILE A 154 -31.99 2.43 -22.03
N ASP A 155 -32.92 1.86 -22.80
CA ASP A 155 -33.99 1.05 -22.25
C ASP A 155 -33.37 -0.29 -21.83
N THR A 156 -32.77 -0.31 -20.65
CA THR A 156 -32.41 -1.56 -20.00
C THR A 156 -33.12 -1.61 -18.67
N ALA A 157 -33.83 -2.73 -18.45
CA ALA A 157 -34.35 -3.14 -17.15
C ALA A 157 -33.22 -3.43 -16.12
N ASP A 158 -32.02 -2.89 -16.35
CA ASP A 158 -30.84 -3.12 -15.54
C ASP A 158 -30.98 -2.34 -14.22
N PRO A 159 -30.92 -3.02 -13.07
CA PRO A 159 -30.91 -2.34 -11.77
C PRO A 159 -29.61 -1.55 -11.53
N TYR A 160 -28.61 -1.61 -12.42
CA TYR A 160 -27.34 -0.89 -12.33
C TYR A 160 -27.02 -0.11 -13.60
N ILE A 161 -26.71 1.18 -13.47
CA ILE A 161 -26.23 2.03 -14.58
C ILE A 161 -25.00 2.80 -14.14
N ASN A 162 -23.96 2.78 -14.97
CA ASN A 162 -22.74 3.57 -14.80
C ASN A 162 -22.46 4.45 -16.04
N TYR A 163 -22.52 5.76 -15.84
CA TYR A 163 -22.29 6.83 -16.81
C TYR A 163 -21.06 7.68 -16.49
N THR A 164 -20.06 7.10 -15.86
CA THR A 164 -18.80 7.80 -15.54
C THR A 164 -18.10 8.30 -16.81
N PHE A 165 -17.65 9.56 -16.83
CA PHE A 165 -16.96 10.20 -17.98
C PHE A 165 -17.76 10.25 -19.30
N THR A 166 -19.08 10.41 -19.25
CA THR A 166 -19.93 10.44 -20.47
C THR A 166 -20.25 11.84 -20.97
N ASN A 167 -19.74 12.89 -20.32
CA ASN A 167 -20.10 14.30 -20.53
C ASN A 167 -21.60 14.59 -20.28
N LEU A 168 -22.21 13.86 -19.34
CA LEU A 168 -23.62 14.03 -18.98
C LEU A 168 -23.87 15.41 -18.38
N GLU A 169 -24.79 16.19 -18.96
CA GLU A 169 -25.19 17.50 -18.40
C GLU A 169 -26.49 17.45 -17.59
N LYS A 170 -27.36 16.48 -17.89
CA LYS A 170 -28.69 16.32 -17.27
C LYS A 170 -29.03 14.85 -17.10
N ILE A 171 -29.64 14.51 -15.98
CA ILE A 171 -30.16 13.18 -15.69
C ILE A 171 -31.55 13.07 -16.32
N LYS A 172 -31.73 12.11 -17.24
CA LYS A 172 -32.99 11.84 -17.94
C LYS A 172 -33.04 10.39 -18.40
N ASN A 173 -34.25 9.88 -18.61
CA ASN A 173 -34.51 8.56 -19.18
C ASN A 173 -33.89 7.41 -18.36
N LEU A 174 -33.99 7.47 -17.02
CA LEU A 174 -33.61 6.36 -16.15
C LEU A 174 -34.78 5.37 -16.01
N SER A 175 -34.47 4.07 -15.97
CA SER A 175 -35.46 3.01 -15.74
C SER A 175 -36.07 3.10 -14.35
N GLU A 176 -37.38 2.83 -14.23
CA GLU A 176 -38.10 2.83 -12.94
C GLU A 176 -37.65 1.72 -11.97
N ASN A 177 -36.90 0.72 -12.46
CA ASN A 177 -36.36 -0.39 -11.66
C ASN A 177 -34.90 -0.16 -11.23
N LEU A 178 -34.29 0.97 -11.59
CA LEU A 178 -32.89 1.24 -11.32
C LEU A 178 -32.62 1.32 -9.81
N GLN A 179 -31.65 0.55 -9.32
CA GLN A 179 -31.26 0.51 -7.90
C GLN A 179 -29.93 1.21 -7.65
N VAL A 180 -29.02 1.21 -8.61
CA VAL A 180 -27.70 1.83 -8.51
C VAL A 180 -27.46 2.71 -9.72
N PHE A 181 -27.12 3.97 -9.48
CA PHE A 181 -26.76 4.91 -10.52
C PHE A 181 -25.44 5.58 -10.20
N ILE A 182 -24.47 5.48 -11.12
CA ILE A 182 -23.18 6.15 -11.05
C ILE A 182 -23.09 7.12 -12.23
N CYS A 183 -22.82 8.39 -11.98
CA CYS A 183 -22.60 9.40 -13.01
C CYS A 183 -21.41 10.30 -12.69
N ASP A 184 -20.34 9.71 -12.18
CA ASP A 184 -19.15 10.43 -11.76
C ASP A 184 -18.43 11.13 -12.93
N GLN A 185 -17.73 12.22 -12.65
CA GLN A 185 -16.87 12.94 -13.60
C GLN A 185 -17.64 13.40 -14.84
N ASN A 186 -18.74 14.12 -14.61
CA ASN A 186 -19.62 14.67 -15.64
C ASN A 186 -19.88 16.17 -15.38
N PHE A 187 -20.90 16.73 -16.03
CA PHE A 187 -21.25 18.15 -15.95
C PHE A 187 -22.66 18.37 -15.40
N VAL A 188 -23.18 17.42 -14.61
CA VAL A 188 -24.53 17.47 -14.06
C VAL A 188 -24.64 18.67 -13.11
N LYS A 189 -25.64 19.52 -13.33
CA LYS A 189 -25.85 20.76 -12.55
C LYS A 189 -26.94 20.64 -11.50
N LYS A 190 -27.84 19.67 -11.64
CA LYS A 190 -28.99 19.44 -10.78
C LYS A 190 -29.30 17.96 -10.67
N ILE A 191 -29.81 17.57 -9.50
CA ILE A 191 -30.36 16.24 -9.26
C ILE A 191 -31.86 16.31 -9.59
N GLU A 192 -32.27 15.59 -10.64
CA GLU A 192 -33.66 15.51 -11.09
C GLU A 192 -33.90 14.17 -11.80
N ASN A 193 -35.15 13.72 -11.86
CA ASN A 193 -35.56 12.51 -12.57
C ASN A 193 -34.90 11.22 -12.07
N LEU A 194 -34.57 11.13 -10.78
CA LEU A 194 -34.14 9.88 -10.15
C LEU A 194 -35.36 8.97 -9.87
N PRO A 195 -35.29 7.67 -10.18
CA PRO A 195 -36.38 6.74 -9.92
C PRO A 195 -36.53 6.46 -8.42
N SER A 196 -37.76 6.19 -7.97
CA SER A 196 -38.06 5.94 -6.55
C SER A 196 -37.45 4.65 -6.00
N SER A 197 -37.11 3.69 -6.89
CA SER A 197 -36.42 2.43 -6.59
C SER A 197 -34.95 2.59 -6.25
N LEU A 198 -34.35 3.77 -6.48
CA LEU A 198 -32.91 3.97 -6.37
C LEU A 198 -32.44 3.83 -4.92
N LEU A 199 -31.48 2.94 -4.71
CA LEU A 199 -30.88 2.63 -3.41
C LEU A 199 -29.49 3.22 -3.25
N LYS A 200 -28.74 3.39 -4.36
CA LYS A 200 -27.40 3.98 -4.35
C LYS A 200 -27.23 5.00 -5.46
N PHE A 201 -26.67 6.15 -5.13
CA PHE A 201 -26.41 7.20 -6.09
C PHE A 201 -25.01 7.81 -5.91
N TYR A 202 -24.20 7.74 -6.96
CA TYR A 202 -22.86 8.32 -7.00
C TYR A 202 -22.80 9.36 -8.11
N CYS A 203 -22.43 10.59 -7.75
CA CYS A 203 -22.32 11.72 -8.67
C CYS A 203 -21.09 12.57 -8.35
N VAL A 204 -19.97 11.90 -8.11
CA VAL A 204 -18.69 12.52 -7.75
C VAL A 204 -18.18 13.41 -8.88
N SER A 205 -17.54 14.53 -8.58
CA SER A 205 -16.92 15.42 -9.56
C SER A 205 -17.90 15.88 -10.65
N ASN A 206 -18.97 16.55 -10.22
CA ASN A 206 -19.96 17.18 -11.09
C ASN A 206 -20.07 18.69 -10.76
N ASN A 207 -21.09 19.36 -11.31
CA ASN A 207 -21.32 20.78 -11.14
C ASN A 207 -22.53 21.06 -10.22
N LEU A 208 -22.85 20.15 -9.30
CA LEU A 208 -23.97 20.29 -8.37
C LEU A 208 -23.69 21.43 -7.38
N LYS A 209 -24.73 22.22 -7.09
CA LYS A 209 -24.66 23.34 -6.13
C LYS A 209 -25.47 23.09 -4.85
N LYS A 210 -26.40 22.14 -4.90
CA LYS A 210 -27.34 21.80 -3.82
C LYS A 210 -27.67 20.31 -3.87
N ILE A 211 -28.14 19.81 -2.74
CA ILE A 211 -28.73 18.48 -2.62
C ILE A 211 -30.25 18.68 -2.68
N GLU A 212 -30.89 18.08 -3.67
CA GLU A 212 -32.35 18.18 -3.89
C GLU A 212 -32.86 16.92 -4.60
N ASN A 213 -34.16 16.64 -4.48
CA ASN A 213 -34.86 15.57 -5.23
C ASN A 213 -34.24 14.16 -5.08
N LEU A 214 -33.71 13.83 -3.90
CA LEU A 214 -33.25 12.47 -3.60
C LEU A 214 -34.44 11.52 -3.33
N PRO A 215 -34.41 10.27 -3.82
CA PRO A 215 -35.44 9.27 -3.53
C PRO A 215 -35.50 8.88 -2.04
N ASN A 216 -36.72 8.64 -1.54
CA ASN A 216 -36.97 8.32 -0.12
C ASN A 216 -36.44 6.95 0.34
N LEU A 217 -36.02 6.07 -0.58
CA LEU A 217 -35.47 4.75 -0.27
C LEU A 217 -33.94 4.71 -0.37
N LEU A 218 -33.31 5.82 -0.77
CA LEU A 218 -31.87 5.92 -0.98
C LEU A 218 -31.12 5.54 0.30
N LYS A 219 -30.17 4.62 0.18
CA LYS A 219 -29.35 4.09 1.28
C LYS A 219 -27.94 4.65 1.27
N GLU A 220 -27.41 4.95 0.09
CA GLU A 220 -26.05 5.42 -0.10
C GLU A 220 -26.02 6.57 -1.10
N PHE A 221 -25.33 7.64 -0.73
CA PHE A 221 -25.19 8.83 -1.56
C PHE A 221 -23.78 9.38 -1.50
N ASP A 222 -23.14 9.52 -2.66
CA ASP A 222 -21.86 10.21 -2.82
C ASP A 222 -22.01 11.39 -3.77
N CYS A 223 -21.80 12.60 -3.23
CA CYS A 223 -21.79 13.85 -3.99
C CYS A 223 -20.44 14.58 -3.88
N SER A 224 -19.37 13.85 -3.61
CA SER A 224 -18.03 14.42 -3.40
C SER A 224 -17.54 15.23 -4.61
N SER A 225 -16.64 16.18 -4.38
CA SER A 225 -16.06 17.06 -5.41
C SER A 225 -17.10 17.84 -6.23
N ASN A 226 -18.18 18.28 -5.60
CA ASN A 226 -19.17 19.20 -6.16
C ASN A 226 -19.08 20.60 -5.51
N SER A 227 -19.87 21.55 -6.00
CA SER A 227 -19.96 22.92 -5.45
C SER A 227 -21.09 23.08 -4.41
N ILE A 228 -21.39 22.02 -3.65
CA ILE A 228 -22.43 22.00 -2.62
C ILE A 228 -21.94 22.75 -1.39
N THR A 229 -22.73 23.70 -0.89
CA THR A 229 -22.32 24.57 0.25
C THR A 229 -23.00 24.21 1.57
N LYS A 230 -24.06 23.40 1.53
CA LYS A 230 -24.87 23.01 2.70
C LYS A 230 -25.36 21.58 2.56
N ILE A 231 -25.54 20.93 3.70
CA ILE A 231 -26.20 19.63 3.82
C ILE A 231 -27.69 19.89 4.06
N GLU A 232 -28.53 19.48 3.12
CA GLU A 232 -29.98 19.64 3.17
C GLU A 232 -30.66 18.55 2.34
N ASN A 233 -31.96 18.31 2.60
CA ASN A 233 -32.81 17.41 1.80
C ASN A 233 -32.30 15.96 1.66
N LEU A 234 -31.60 15.44 2.68
CA LEU A 234 -31.23 14.03 2.73
C LEU A 234 -32.43 13.17 3.19
N PRO A 235 -32.66 11.99 2.60
CA PRO A 235 -33.75 11.11 3.02
C PRO A 235 -33.42 10.38 4.33
N GLU A 236 -34.41 10.18 5.21
CA GLU A 236 -34.24 9.46 6.49
C GLU A 236 -33.78 8.00 6.32
N SER A 237 -33.95 7.42 5.13
CA SER A 237 -33.50 6.07 4.82
C SER A 237 -31.99 5.94 4.66
N LEU A 238 -31.27 7.05 4.51
CA LEU A 238 -29.84 7.10 4.17
C LEU A 238 -28.99 6.57 5.31
N LEU A 239 -28.12 5.59 5.00
CA LEU A 239 -27.22 4.95 5.95
C LEU A 239 -25.77 5.40 5.74
N THR A 240 -25.42 5.76 4.51
CA THR A 240 -24.06 6.14 4.12
C THR A 240 -24.08 7.42 3.31
N PHE A 241 -23.28 8.41 3.73
CA PHE A 241 -23.18 9.70 3.04
C PHE A 241 -21.73 10.17 2.88
N PHE A 242 -21.36 10.48 1.64
CA PHE A 242 -20.06 11.04 1.28
C PHE A 242 -20.25 12.42 0.63
N CYS A 243 -19.60 13.43 1.18
CA CYS A 243 -19.60 14.81 0.65
C CYS A 243 -18.19 15.41 0.71
N MET A 244 -17.19 14.63 0.34
CA MET A 244 -15.79 15.04 0.40
C MET A 244 -15.52 16.18 -0.58
N ASN A 245 -14.60 17.08 -0.26
CA ASN A 245 -14.18 18.17 -1.14
C ASN A 245 -15.38 18.98 -1.68
N THR A 246 -16.32 19.30 -0.80
CA THR A 246 -17.37 20.27 -1.08
C THR A 246 -17.08 21.54 -0.26
N PRO A 247 -17.56 22.73 -0.65
CA PRO A 247 -17.35 23.94 0.14
C PRO A 247 -18.27 24.03 1.39
N ILE A 248 -18.58 22.91 2.05
CA ILE A 248 -19.42 22.89 3.26
C ILE A 248 -18.63 23.46 4.44
N THR A 249 -19.33 24.23 5.28
CA THR A 249 -18.75 24.91 6.45
C THR A 249 -19.25 24.37 7.78
N ASN A 250 -20.46 23.81 7.82
CA ASN A 250 -21.08 23.28 9.03
C ASN A 250 -21.69 21.90 8.76
N ILE A 251 -21.74 21.05 9.79
CA ILE A 251 -22.47 19.79 9.77
C ILE A 251 -23.87 20.07 10.33
N GLU A 252 -24.89 19.87 9.50
CA GLU A 252 -26.29 20.09 9.85
C GLU A 252 -27.20 19.16 9.03
N ASN A 253 -28.44 18.94 9.49
CA ASN A 253 -29.48 18.21 8.76
C ASN A 253 -29.09 16.78 8.31
N LEU A 254 -28.30 16.08 9.13
CA LEU A 254 -28.00 14.67 8.89
C LEU A 254 -29.19 13.77 9.30
N PRO A 255 -29.51 12.73 8.51
CA PRO A 255 -30.53 11.73 8.84
C PRO A 255 -30.28 11.04 10.18
N SER A 256 -31.35 10.73 10.89
CA SER A 256 -31.27 10.15 12.25
C SER A 256 -30.72 8.73 12.33
N PHE A 257 -30.73 7.99 11.20
CA PHE A 257 -30.25 6.61 11.08
C PHE A 257 -28.91 6.49 10.33
N LEU A 258 -28.24 7.61 10.03
CA LEU A 258 -26.97 7.58 9.31
C LEU A 258 -25.90 6.84 10.13
N GLN A 259 -25.21 5.88 9.50
CA GLN A 259 -24.20 5.03 10.15
C GLN A 259 -22.78 5.42 9.73
N PHE A 260 -22.61 5.87 8.49
CA PHE A 260 -21.31 6.21 7.90
C PHE A 260 -21.35 7.61 7.31
N PHE A 261 -20.45 8.48 7.75
CA PHE A 261 -20.38 9.86 7.25
C PHE A 261 -18.95 10.29 6.98
N ASN A 262 -18.70 10.71 5.74
CA ASN A 262 -17.43 11.31 5.35
C ASN A 262 -17.65 12.71 4.76
N CYS A 263 -17.10 13.70 5.45
CA CYS A 263 -17.07 15.10 5.03
C CYS A 263 -15.63 15.65 4.99
N SER A 264 -14.68 14.81 4.59
CA SER A 264 -13.28 15.22 4.43
C SER A 264 -13.09 16.32 3.38
N GLN A 265 -12.02 17.11 3.50
CA GLN A 265 -11.63 18.18 2.58
C GLN A 265 -12.68 19.30 2.46
N ASN A 266 -13.43 19.54 3.53
CA ASN A 266 -14.39 20.64 3.62
C ASN A 266 -13.78 21.82 4.40
N ARG A 267 -14.60 22.83 4.75
CA ARG A 267 -14.18 23.98 5.57
C ARG A 267 -14.80 23.93 6.97
N ILE A 268 -14.97 22.72 7.50
CA ILE A 268 -15.67 22.46 8.76
C ILE A 268 -14.75 22.73 9.95
N THR A 269 -15.06 23.75 10.74
CA THR A 269 -14.21 24.16 11.87
C THR A 269 -14.55 23.48 13.20
N LYS A 270 -15.75 22.90 13.32
CA LYS A 270 -16.27 22.25 14.52
C LYS A 270 -17.05 20.98 14.19
N ILE A 271 -17.02 20.03 15.11
CA ILE A 271 -17.82 18.81 15.05
C ILE A 271 -19.08 19.05 15.88
N GLU A 272 -20.24 19.05 15.22
CA GLU A 272 -21.55 19.25 15.85
C GLU A 272 -22.63 18.56 15.02
N ASN A 273 -23.79 18.33 15.63
CA ASN A 273 -25.00 17.78 14.97
C ASN A 273 -24.80 16.42 14.28
N LEU A 274 -23.88 15.59 14.80
CA LEU A 274 -23.76 14.19 14.36
C LEU A 274 -24.90 13.33 14.96
N PRO A 275 -25.50 12.42 14.17
CA PRO A 275 -26.57 11.56 14.67
C PRO A 275 -26.02 10.46 15.61
N ASN A 276 -26.82 10.07 16.60
CA ASN A 276 -26.43 9.06 17.59
C ASN A 276 -26.22 7.65 16.99
N SER A 277 -26.76 7.38 15.80
CA SER A 277 -26.58 6.12 15.08
C SER A 277 -25.21 5.96 14.42
N LEU A 278 -24.39 7.03 14.39
CA LEU A 278 -23.14 7.06 13.63
C LEU A 278 -22.11 6.11 14.24
N LEU A 279 -21.59 5.22 13.39
CA LEU A 279 -20.57 4.23 13.74
C LEU A 279 -19.20 4.65 13.22
N GLU A 280 -19.16 5.30 12.05
CA GLU A 280 -17.93 5.76 11.42
C GLU A 280 -18.03 7.22 10.99
N PHE A 281 -17.03 8.00 11.37
CA PHE A 281 -16.94 9.42 11.04
C PHE A 281 -15.55 9.78 10.50
N SER A 282 -15.53 10.41 9.33
CA SER A 282 -14.32 10.94 8.71
C SER A 282 -14.47 12.41 8.34
N CYS A 283 -13.58 13.24 8.85
CA CYS A 283 -13.51 14.68 8.58
C CYS A 283 -12.03 15.13 8.49
N THR A 284 -11.31 14.49 7.58
CA THR A 284 -9.90 14.77 7.31
C THR A 284 -9.74 16.08 6.52
N HIS A 285 -8.72 16.90 6.78
CA HIS A 285 -8.49 18.18 6.09
C HIS A 285 -9.63 19.22 6.19
N SER A 286 -10.21 19.45 7.38
CA SER A 286 -11.35 20.37 7.56
C SER A 286 -11.07 21.61 8.43
N SER A 287 -9.88 21.71 9.03
CA SER A 287 -9.47 22.79 9.97
C SER A 287 -10.10 22.72 11.37
N ILE A 288 -10.54 21.55 11.81
CA ILE A 288 -11.06 21.30 13.16
C ILE A 288 -10.00 21.61 14.22
N THR A 289 -10.37 22.21 15.34
CA THR A 289 -9.44 22.61 16.42
C THR A 289 -9.63 21.85 17.73
N THR A 290 -10.84 21.36 18.00
CA THR A 290 -11.23 20.62 19.21
C THR A 290 -11.99 19.35 18.82
N ILE A 291 -11.88 18.33 19.66
CA ILE A 291 -12.68 17.10 19.54
C ILE A 291 -13.80 17.22 20.57
N GLU A 292 -15.01 17.51 20.13
CA GLU A 292 -16.18 17.68 20.98
C GLU A 292 -17.43 17.15 20.27
N ASN A 293 -18.49 16.89 21.03
CA ASN A 293 -19.82 16.48 20.52
C ASN A 293 -19.82 15.22 19.64
N LEU A 294 -18.92 14.26 19.92
CA LEU A 294 -18.93 12.96 19.25
C LEU A 294 -20.04 12.05 19.83
N PRO A 295 -20.84 11.39 18.98
CA PRO A 295 -21.75 10.34 19.41
C PRO A 295 -21.07 9.18 20.13
N ASN A 296 -21.74 8.65 21.15
CA ASN A 296 -21.21 7.62 22.05
C ASN A 296 -20.93 6.25 21.39
N PHE A 297 -21.43 6.00 20.18
CA PHE A 297 -21.34 4.71 19.50
C PHE A 297 -20.31 4.67 18.35
N ILE A 298 -19.59 5.76 18.11
CA ILE A 298 -18.55 5.79 17.07
C ILE A 298 -17.47 4.76 17.42
N GLN A 299 -17.14 3.92 16.44
CA GLN A 299 -16.10 2.89 16.53
C GLN A 299 -14.88 3.24 15.68
N TYR A 300 -15.07 4.01 14.60
CA TYR A 300 -14.02 4.48 13.70
C TYR A 300 -14.04 6.00 13.57
N LEU A 301 -12.93 6.66 13.92
CA LEU A 301 -12.80 8.10 13.86
C LEU A 301 -11.56 8.54 13.09
N GLU A 302 -11.75 9.31 12.02
CA GLU A 302 -10.69 9.86 11.19
C GLU A 302 -10.73 11.39 11.17
N LEU A 303 -9.75 12.02 11.82
CA LEU A 303 -9.61 13.48 11.95
C LEU A 303 -8.22 13.93 11.50
N MET A 304 -7.68 13.31 10.46
CA MET A 304 -6.33 13.61 9.97
C MET A 304 -6.23 15.02 9.36
N PHE A 305 -5.05 15.62 9.43
CA PHE A 305 -4.71 16.90 8.82
C PHE A 305 -5.64 18.05 9.23
N ASN A 306 -5.92 18.13 10.53
CA ASN A 306 -6.66 19.23 11.16
C ASN A 306 -5.72 20.08 12.04
N ASN A 307 -6.29 20.94 12.90
CA ASN A 307 -5.55 21.81 13.81
C ASN A 307 -5.73 21.40 15.29
N ILE A 308 -6.05 20.14 15.55
CA ILE A 308 -6.34 19.64 16.90
C ILE A 308 -5.08 19.68 17.77
N CYS A 309 -5.20 20.25 18.97
CA CYS A 309 -4.06 20.42 19.89
C CYS A 309 -4.04 19.42 21.06
N LYS A 310 -5.20 18.83 21.39
CA LYS A 310 -5.39 17.89 22.50
C LYS A 310 -6.34 16.77 22.10
N ILE A 311 -6.18 15.62 22.74
CA ILE A 311 -7.11 14.50 22.65
C ILE A 311 -8.03 14.60 23.86
N GLU A 312 -9.32 14.83 23.60
CA GLU A 312 -10.37 14.95 24.62
C GLU A 312 -11.69 14.43 24.05
N ASP A 313 -12.62 14.09 24.94
CA ASP A 313 -14.01 13.70 24.61
C ASP A 313 -14.16 12.60 23.54
N LEU A 314 -13.24 11.64 23.52
CA LEU A 314 -13.38 10.44 22.68
C LEU A 314 -14.45 9.49 23.24
N PRO A 315 -15.31 8.90 22.39
CA PRO A 315 -16.34 7.98 22.83
C PRO A 315 -15.73 6.66 23.35
N THR A 316 -16.33 6.09 24.39
CA THR A 316 -15.82 4.87 25.03
C THR A 316 -15.88 3.64 24.13
N SER A 317 -16.70 3.65 23.08
CA SER A 317 -16.80 2.59 22.07
C SER A 317 -15.70 2.63 21.01
N LEU A 318 -14.87 3.68 20.99
CA LEU A 318 -13.93 3.89 19.90
C LEU A 318 -12.88 2.78 19.83
N LEU A 319 -12.77 2.15 18.66
CA LEU A 319 -11.84 1.05 18.39
C LEU A 319 -10.64 1.52 17.57
N GLN A 320 -10.83 2.48 16.66
CA GLN A 320 -9.78 3.01 15.79
C GLN A 320 -9.79 4.53 15.76
N PHE A 321 -8.63 5.14 15.98
CA PHE A 321 -8.48 6.59 15.94
C PHE A 321 -7.30 7.02 15.06
N HIS A 322 -7.62 7.79 14.01
CA HIS A 322 -6.64 8.39 13.11
C HIS A 322 -6.61 9.91 13.28
N CYS A 323 -5.53 10.45 13.83
CA CYS A 323 -5.32 11.87 14.07
C CYS A 323 -3.98 12.38 13.53
N ARG A 324 -3.47 11.74 12.47
CA ARG A 324 -2.23 12.15 11.80
C ARG A 324 -2.28 13.62 11.37
N GLY A 325 -1.17 14.34 11.45
CA GLY A 325 -1.06 15.68 10.85
C GLY A 325 -1.78 16.78 11.62
N ASN A 326 -1.86 16.66 12.94
CA ASN A 326 -2.45 17.64 13.84
C ASN A 326 -1.36 18.39 14.64
N LYS A 327 -1.74 19.09 15.71
CA LYS A 327 -0.85 19.82 16.62
C LYS A 327 -0.85 19.20 18.03
N ILE A 328 -1.17 17.91 18.13
CA ILE A 328 -1.29 17.20 19.41
C ILE A 328 0.09 17.14 20.08
N THR A 329 0.14 17.47 21.37
CA THR A 329 1.39 17.54 22.15
C THR A 329 1.57 16.41 23.16
N LYS A 330 0.48 15.73 23.53
CA LYS A 330 0.44 14.64 24.51
C LYS A 330 -0.55 13.57 24.10
N ILE A 331 -0.30 12.34 24.55
CA ILE A 331 -1.22 11.23 24.46
C ILE A 331 -1.93 11.11 25.81
N GLU A 332 -3.22 11.44 25.83
CA GLU A 332 -4.07 11.45 27.01
C GLU A 332 -5.52 11.18 26.61
N ASN A 333 -6.35 10.79 27.59
CA ASN A 333 -7.80 10.59 27.42
C ASN A 333 -8.20 9.60 26.31
N LEU A 334 -7.38 8.57 26.08
CA LEU A 334 -7.72 7.49 25.15
C LEU A 334 -8.72 6.51 25.80
N PRO A 335 -9.75 6.04 25.08
CA PRO A 335 -10.69 5.06 25.60
C PRO A 335 -10.03 3.69 25.73
N ASN A 336 -10.41 2.93 26.76
CA ASN A 336 -9.83 1.61 27.04
C ASN A 336 -10.08 0.59 25.91
N ALA A 337 -11.17 0.73 25.16
CA ALA A 337 -11.52 -0.17 24.06
C ALA A 337 -10.67 0.03 22.79
N LEU A 338 -9.85 1.09 22.74
CA LEU A 338 -9.07 1.45 21.56
C LEU A 338 -8.05 0.35 21.21
N LYS A 339 -8.09 -0.11 19.97
CA LYS A 339 -7.19 -1.15 19.43
C LYS A 339 -6.13 -0.56 18.51
N TYR A 340 -6.49 0.47 17.75
CA TYR A 340 -5.61 1.13 16.78
C TYR A 340 -5.53 2.64 17.02
N LEU A 341 -4.31 3.17 17.09
CA LEU A 341 -4.04 4.60 17.17
C LEU A 341 -2.98 5.01 16.15
N SER A 342 -3.35 5.92 15.24
CA SER A 342 -2.40 6.61 14.35
C SER A 342 -2.37 8.11 14.66
N CYS A 343 -1.27 8.55 15.27
CA CYS A 343 -1.02 9.95 15.67
C CYS A 343 0.25 10.52 15.04
N SER A 344 0.62 10.01 13.87
CA SER A 344 1.81 10.44 13.13
C SER A 344 1.77 11.94 12.78
N SER A 345 2.92 12.59 12.57
CA SER A 345 3.01 14.01 12.17
C SER A 345 2.31 14.94 13.18
N ASN A 346 2.67 14.82 14.45
CA ASN A 346 2.19 15.67 15.56
C ASN A 346 3.40 16.27 16.32
N GLN A 347 3.16 16.79 17.53
CA GLN A 347 4.20 17.38 18.39
C GLN A 347 4.37 16.61 19.71
N ILE A 348 4.05 15.32 19.70
CA ILE A 348 4.10 14.45 20.89
C ILE A 348 5.56 14.26 21.32
N THR A 349 5.83 14.38 22.63
CA THR A 349 7.20 14.31 23.17
C THR A 349 7.51 13.04 23.96
N LYS A 350 6.49 12.29 24.36
CA LYS A 350 6.58 11.06 25.16
C LYS A 350 5.50 10.07 24.78
N ILE A 351 5.78 8.79 24.99
CA ILE A 351 4.78 7.71 24.95
C ILE A 351 4.31 7.48 26.38
N GLU A 352 3.07 7.86 26.67
CA GLU A 352 2.42 7.71 27.97
C GLU A 352 0.92 7.50 27.77
N ASN A 353 0.25 6.91 28.77
CA ASN A 353 -1.21 6.74 28.79
C ASN A 353 -1.81 5.95 27.60
N LEU A 354 -1.07 4.98 27.05
CA LEU A 354 -1.63 4.06 26.06
C LEU A 354 -2.61 3.07 26.74
N PRO A 355 -3.78 2.78 26.14
CA PRO A 355 -4.74 1.86 26.71
C PRO A 355 -4.23 0.42 26.69
N SER A 356 -4.65 -0.37 27.68
CA SER A 356 -4.14 -1.74 27.92
C SER A 356 -4.53 -2.77 26.85
N PHE A 357 -5.45 -2.42 25.94
CA PHE A 357 -5.89 -3.28 24.84
C PHE A 357 -5.40 -2.79 23.46
N LEU A 358 -4.55 -1.76 23.42
CA LEU A 358 -4.00 -1.23 22.17
C LEU A 358 -3.11 -2.30 21.52
N THR A 359 -3.43 -2.69 20.30
CA THR A 359 -2.67 -3.69 19.53
C THR A 359 -1.75 -3.03 18.51
N GLU A 360 -2.12 -1.86 18.00
CA GLU A 360 -1.39 -1.15 16.95
C GLU A 360 -1.21 0.33 17.27
N PHE A 361 0.03 0.81 17.17
CA PHE A 361 0.38 2.19 17.46
C PHE A 361 1.34 2.78 16.42
N GLU A 362 0.88 3.80 15.71
CA GLU A 362 1.68 4.59 14.77
C GLU A 362 1.87 6.01 15.29
N CYS A 363 3.13 6.41 15.46
CA CYS A 363 3.50 7.74 15.98
C CYS A 363 4.69 8.36 15.23
N CYS A 364 4.82 8.07 13.93
CA CYS A 364 5.89 8.60 13.10
C CYS A 364 5.91 10.13 13.08
N ILE A 365 7.07 10.75 12.88
CA ILE A 365 7.21 12.21 12.73
C ILE A 365 6.62 12.93 13.95
N ASN A 366 7.23 12.70 15.11
CA ASN A 366 6.92 13.35 16.37
C ASN A 366 8.24 13.81 17.03
N ARG A 367 8.21 14.18 18.31
CA ARG A 367 9.38 14.61 19.10
C ARG A 367 9.67 13.64 20.25
N ILE A 368 9.30 12.37 20.10
CA ILE A 368 9.47 11.34 21.12
C ILE A 368 10.96 11.05 21.30
N LYS A 369 11.44 11.03 22.55
CA LYS A 369 12.87 10.83 22.86
C LYS A 369 13.23 9.41 23.28
N LYS A 370 12.26 8.65 23.79
CA LYS A 370 12.43 7.30 24.34
C LYS A 370 11.20 6.46 24.05
N ILE A 371 11.42 5.15 23.93
CA ILE A 371 10.37 4.14 23.85
C ILE A 371 10.20 3.58 25.27
N GLU A 372 9.09 3.93 25.90
CA GLU A 372 8.74 3.50 27.27
C GLU A 372 7.21 3.41 27.40
N ASN A 373 6.73 2.73 28.45
CA ASN A 373 5.30 2.60 28.77
C ASN A 373 4.44 1.97 27.66
N LEU A 374 4.98 0.99 26.92
CA LEU A 374 4.21 0.21 25.94
C LEU A 374 3.31 -0.80 26.66
N PRO A 375 2.02 -0.96 26.27
CA PRO A 375 1.16 -1.97 26.86
C PRO A 375 1.54 -3.38 26.39
N ASN A 376 1.30 -4.38 27.24
CA ASN A 376 1.57 -5.80 26.96
C ASN A 376 0.64 -6.40 25.88
N SER A 377 -0.31 -5.63 25.35
CA SER A 377 -1.14 -5.99 24.20
C SER A 377 -0.54 -5.52 22.87
N LEU A 378 0.46 -4.64 22.88
CA LEU A 378 0.94 -3.97 21.68
C LEU A 378 1.71 -4.95 20.79
N GLU A 379 1.21 -5.16 19.58
CA GLU A 379 1.79 -6.08 18.60
C GLU A 379 2.56 -5.33 17.50
N ILE A 380 2.12 -4.12 17.15
CA ILE A 380 2.71 -3.32 16.08
C ILE A 380 3.03 -1.92 16.61
N LEU A 381 4.30 -1.50 16.45
CA LEU A 381 4.75 -0.15 16.76
C LEU A 381 5.56 0.41 15.58
N ILE A 382 5.05 1.48 14.97
CA ILE A 382 5.76 2.24 13.94
C ILE A 382 5.99 3.66 14.46
N CYS A 383 7.25 4.01 14.71
CA CYS A 383 7.62 5.26 15.39
C CYS A 383 8.77 6.01 14.68
N SER A 384 8.86 5.85 13.36
CA SER A 384 9.90 6.46 12.52
C SER A 384 9.95 8.00 12.62
N ASN A 385 11.11 8.59 12.37
CA ASN A 385 11.35 10.03 12.36
C ASN A 385 10.99 10.73 13.69
N ASN A 386 11.43 10.15 14.80
CA ASN A 386 11.37 10.74 16.14
C ASN A 386 12.77 11.21 16.61
N GLN A 387 12.89 11.61 17.89
CA GLN A 387 14.17 11.99 18.53
C GLN A 387 14.75 10.82 19.36
N ILE A 388 14.43 9.58 18.97
CA ILE A 388 14.89 8.36 19.63
C ILE A 388 16.37 8.15 19.27
N THR A 389 17.20 7.91 20.28
CA THR A 389 18.66 7.72 20.08
C THR A 389 19.13 6.27 20.24
N LYS A 390 18.26 5.42 20.81
CA LYS A 390 18.51 4.01 21.08
C LYS A 390 17.20 3.23 21.04
N ILE A 391 17.27 1.97 20.60
CA ILE A 391 16.15 1.03 20.68
C ILE A 391 16.40 0.16 21.92
N GLU A 392 15.50 0.25 22.91
CA GLU A 392 15.52 -0.52 24.17
C GLU A 392 14.09 -0.69 24.72
N ASN A 393 13.90 -1.64 25.65
CA ASN A 393 12.65 -1.84 26.41
C ASN A 393 11.38 -2.05 25.55
N LEU A 394 11.50 -2.80 24.45
CA LEU A 394 10.32 -3.21 23.67
C LEU A 394 9.46 -4.20 24.47
N SER A 395 8.13 -4.08 24.35
CA SER A 395 7.18 -4.99 24.98
C SER A 395 7.37 -6.44 24.50
N SER A 396 7.11 -7.40 25.38
CA SER A 396 7.16 -8.84 25.07
C SER A 396 6.11 -9.28 24.04
N SER A 397 5.08 -8.48 23.80
CA SER A 397 4.01 -8.78 22.83
C SER A 397 4.32 -8.32 21.41
N LEU A 398 5.38 -7.52 21.23
CA LEU A 398 5.63 -6.81 19.99
C LEU A 398 6.11 -7.78 18.89
N LYS A 399 5.38 -7.81 17.77
CA LYS A 399 5.63 -8.63 16.58
C LYS A 399 6.35 -7.84 15.49
N ILE A 400 5.95 -6.58 15.30
CA ILE A 400 6.45 -5.70 14.25
C ILE A 400 6.92 -4.39 14.88
N PHE A 401 8.16 -4.02 14.63
CA PHE A 401 8.72 -2.76 15.09
C PHE A 401 9.43 -2.03 13.95
N GLY A 402 8.94 -0.82 13.65
CA GLY A 402 9.52 0.10 12.68
C GLY A 402 10.01 1.39 13.35
N CYS A 403 11.29 1.68 13.21
CA CYS A 403 11.92 2.88 13.77
C CYS A 403 13.07 3.37 12.88
N GLU A 404 12.71 4.02 11.79
CA GLU A 404 13.64 4.82 11.00
C GLU A 404 13.93 6.14 11.74
N GLY A 405 15.13 6.70 11.69
CA GLY A 405 15.28 8.05 12.22
C GLY A 405 16.68 8.53 12.54
N LYS A 406 17.58 8.60 11.55
CA LYS A 406 18.83 9.40 11.40
C LYS A 406 19.74 9.66 12.63
N GLN A 407 19.46 9.10 13.78
CA GLN A 407 20.02 9.45 15.08
C GLN A 407 20.16 8.23 16.00
N ILE A 408 19.49 7.11 15.68
CA ILE A 408 19.63 5.87 16.46
C ILE A 408 21.03 5.31 16.25
N LYS A 409 21.78 5.14 17.33
CA LYS A 409 23.19 4.69 17.29
C LYS A 409 23.37 3.24 17.73
N LYS A 410 22.41 2.71 18.48
CA LYS A 410 22.50 1.38 19.12
C LYS A 410 21.14 0.71 19.23
N ILE A 411 21.18 -0.61 19.13
CA ILE A 411 20.10 -1.54 19.48
C ILE A 411 20.58 -2.29 20.72
N GLU A 412 19.85 -2.19 21.83
CA GLU A 412 20.21 -2.87 23.08
C GLU A 412 18.96 -3.37 23.81
N ASN A 413 19.11 -4.42 24.63
CA ASN A 413 18.04 -4.93 25.50
C ASN A 413 16.74 -5.29 24.75
N LEU A 414 16.86 -5.84 23.52
CA LEU A 414 15.71 -6.44 22.86
C LEU A 414 15.29 -7.70 23.64
N PRO A 415 13.99 -7.95 23.81
CA PRO A 415 13.52 -9.10 24.57
C PRO A 415 14.05 -10.40 23.95
N ASN A 416 14.89 -11.10 24.72
CA ASN A 416 15.42 -12.42 24.38
C ASN A 416 14.44 -13.48 24.86
N TYR A 417 13.52 -13.87 23.98
CA TYR A 417 12.53 -14.90 24.29
C TYR A 417 13.20 -16.27 24.22
N LEU A 418 13.56 -16.80 25.40
CA LEU A 418 14.16 -18.13 25.55
C LEU A 418 13.10 -19.25 25.70
N GLU A 419 11.80 -18.92 25.81
CA GLU A 419 10.74 -19.90 26.07
C GLU A 419 9.60 -19.80 25.06
N ALA A 420 9.21 -20.98 24.54
CA ALA A 420 8.32 -21.22 23.40
C ALA A 420 6.85 -20.80 23.59
N ILE A 421 6.53 -19.93 24.56
CA ILE A 421 5.16 -19.61 24.98
C ILE A 421 4.76 -18.17 24.61
N TYR A 422 5.73 -17.27 24.38
CA TYR A 422 5.44 -15.86 24.10
C TYR A 422 5.56 -15.51 22.63
N VAL A 423 4.63 -14.66 22.17
CA VAL A 423 4.72 -13.90 20.92
C VAL A 423 6.06 -13.19 20.87
N CYS A 424 6.70 -13.14 19.71
CA CYS A 424 8.09 -12.75 19.56
C CYS A 424 8.27 -11.77 18.40
N LEU A 425 9.27 -10.88 18.47
CA LEU A 425 9.54 -9.89 17.43
C LEU A 425 9.95 -10.58 16.12
N VAL A 426 9.05 -10.55 15.13
CA VAL A 426 9.22 -11.22 13.83
C VAL A 426 9.89 -10.30 12.82
N GLU A 427 9.54 -9.01 12.85
CA GLU A 427 9.98 -8.00 11.88
C GLU A 427 10.53 -6.77 12.60
N LEU A 428 11.78 -6.45 12.27
CA LEU A 428 12.48 -5.27 12.75
C LEU A 428 12.93 -4.43 11.55
N ASP A 429 12.44 -3.21 11.47
CA ASP A 429 12.89 -2.20 10.52
C ASP A 429 13.50 -1.04 11.29
N CYS A 430 14.79 -0.80 11.08
CA CYS A 430 15.50 0.37 11.58
C CYS A 430 16.38 1.01 10.50
N GLU A 431 15.83 1.16 9.30
CA GLU A 431 16.50 1.83 8.19
C GLU A 431 16.90 3.28 8.51
N VAL A 432 17.84 3.82 7.71
CA VAL A 432 18.26 5.23 7.71
C VAL A 432 18.60 5.73 9.13
N ASN A 433 19.57 5.09 9.76
CA ASN A 433 20.01 5.39 11.13
C ASN A 433 21.56 5.49 11.20
N LEU A 434 22.11 5.56 12.42
CA LEU A 434 23.55 5.68 12.67
C LEU A 434 24.13 4.44 13.38
N ILE A 435 23.49 3.28 13.23
CA ILE A 435 23.89 2.03 13.88
C ILE A 435 25.22 1.56 13.28
N LYS A 436 26.21 1.30 14.15
CA LYS A 436 27.53 0.83 13.75
C LYS A 436 27.76 -0.66 13.96
N LYS A 437 27.09 -1.22 14.96
CA LYS A 437 27.24 -2.60 15.40
C LYS A 437 25.86 -3.24 15.49
N ILE A 438 25.71 -4.39 14.86
CA ILE A 438 24.55 -5.27 15.05
C ILE A 438 24.95 -6.32 16.08
N GLU A 439 24.21 -6.37 17.19
CA GLU A 439 24.39 -7.37 18.24
C GLU A 439 23.06 -7.60 18.97
N ASN A 440 22.93 -8.72 19.68
CA ASN A 440 21.83 -9.01 20.60
C ASN A 440 20.42 -8.95 19.96
N LEU A 441 20.29 -9.44 18.72
CA LEU A 441 18.99 -9.57 18.07
C LEU A 441 18.20 -10.78 18.62
N PRO A 442 16.86 -10.69 18.74
CA PRO A 442 16.02 -11.80 19.20
C PRO A 442 16.17 -13.05 18.34
N ALA A 443 16.25 -14.22 18.97
CA ALA A 443 16.45 -15.48 18.26
C ALA A 443 15.34 -15.84 17.25
N CYS A 444 14.13 -15.33 17.46
CA CYS A 444 12.95 -15.56 16.63
C CYS A 444 12.83 -14.61 15.42
N LEU A 445 13.68 -13.58 15.34
CA LEU A 445 13.58 -12.56 14.30
C LEU A 445 13.74 -13.19 12.91
N GLN A 446 12.77 -12.92 12.03
CA GLN A 446 12.72 -13.49 10.69
C GLN A 446 13.11 -12.48 9.63
N LYS A 447 12.70 -11.22 9.79
CA LYS A 447 13.03 -10.14 8.86
C LYS A 447 13.72 -9.02 9.62
N PHE A 448 14.85 -8.59 9.09
CA PHE A 448 15.59 -7.46 9.62
C PHE A 448 16.03 -6.53 8.50
N SER A 449 15.51 -5.30 8.49
CA SER A 449 16.00 -4.24 7.63
C SER A 449 16.76 -3.18 8.43
N CYS A 450 17.95 -2.87 7.96
CA CYS A 450 18.84 -1.84 8.52
C CYS A 450 19.62 -1.12 7.40
N VAL A 451 18.99 -1.02 6.23
CA VAL A 451 19.47 -0.24 5.07
C VAL A 451 19.85 1.18 5.50
N ASN A 452 20.89 1.74 4.91
CA ASN A 452 21.38 3.10 5.14
C ASN A 452 21.78 3.39 6.61
N ASN A 453 22.49 2.44 7.23
CA ASN A 453 23.18 2.61 8.50
C ASN A 453 24.71 2.68 8.31
N ALA A 454 25.46 2.85 9.41
CA ALA A 454 26.93 2.91 9.42
C ALA A 454 27.56 1.59 9.89
N ILE A 455 26.98 0.45 9.50
CA ILE A 455 27.30 -0.88 10.03
C ILE A 455 28.70 -1.30 9.58
N SER A 456 29.59 -1.51 10.56
CA SER A 456 30.94 -2.05 10.38
C SER A 456 31.13 -3.40 11.08
N VAL A 457 30.25 -3.74 12.04
CA VAL A 457 30.37 -4.97 12.83
C VAL A 457 29.03 -5.70 12.89
N ILE A 458 29.06 -7.01 12.61
CA ILE A 458 27.92 -7.92 12.73
C ILE A 458 28.26 -9.02 13.75
N GLU A 459 27.46 -9.16 14.79
CA GLU A 459 27.61 -10.21 15.79
C GLU A 459 26.29 -10.94 16.05
N ASN A 460 26.36 -12.27 16.10
CA ASN A 460 25.31 -13.16 16.56
C ASN A 460 23.97 -12.97 15.84
N LEU A 461 23.96 -12.97 14.51
CA LEU A 461 22.69 -12.94 13.78
C LEU A 461 21.82 -14.17 14.10
N PRO A 462 20.49 -14.00 14.22
CA PRO A 462 19.57 -15.10 14.51
C PRO A 462 19.60 -16.19 13.44
N SER A 463 19.55 -17.45 13.84
CA SER A 463 19.53 -18.57 12.89
C SER A 463 18.22 -18.69 12.10
N GLY A 464 17.14 -18.11 12.62
CA GLY A 464 15.81 -18.08 11.99
C GLY A 464 15.62 -16.96 10.96
N LEU A 465 16.60 -16.06 10.82
CA LEU A 465 16.51 -14.91 9.92
C LEU A 465 16.38 -15.37 8.46
N THR A 466 15.30 -14.99 7.79
CA THR A 466 15.01 -15.33 6.38
C THR A 466 15.29 -14.17 5.44
N SER A 467 15.07 -12.93 5.91
CA SER A 467 15.44 -11.70 5.21
C SER A 467 16.38 -10.85 6.05
N PHE A 468 17.45 -10.35 5.43
CA PHE A 468 18.37 -9.41 6.04
C PHE A 468 18.80 -8.37 5.01
N GLU A 469 18.28 -7.16 5.16
CA GLU A 469 18.50 -6.04 4.25
C GLU A 469 19.40 -5.00 4.91
N PHE A 470 20.50 -4.66 4.24
CA PHE A 470 21.47 -3.68 4.74
C PHE A 470 22.24 -3.08 3.55
N THR A 471 22.68 -1.82 3.66
CA THR A 471 23.47 -1.18 2.60
C THR A 471 24.96 -1.32 2.90
N THR A 472 25.72 -1.90 1.97
CA THR A 472 27.15 -2.16 2.12
C THR A 472 28.01 -0.93 1.85
N MET A 473 28.76 -0.48 2.86
CA MET A 473 30.11 0.05 2.69
C MET A 473 30.99 -0.58 3.78
N LEU A 474 31.72 -1.65 3.41
CA LEU A 474 32.73 -2.36 4.23
C LEU A 474 32.27 -2.81 5.63
N ILE A 475 31.94 -4.11 5.77
CA ILE A 475 31.86 -4.76 7.08
C ILE A 475 33.28 -5.16 7.50
N ASP A 476 33.77 -4.60 8.59
CA ASP A 476 35.11 -4.88 9.13
C ASP A 476 35.17 -6.21 9.87
N TYR A 477 34.12 -6.54 10.63
CA TYR A 477 34.07 -7.74 11.49
C TYR A 477 32.73 -8.46 11.43
N VAL A 478 32.80 -9.80 11.40
CA VAL A 478 31.65 -10.70 11.57
C VAL A 478 31.99 -11.72 12.65
N ASP A 479 31.22 -11.77 13.74
CA ASP A 479 31.45 -12.66 14.90
C ASP A 479 32.91 -12.60 15.40
N ASN A 480 33.46 -11.40 15.61
CA ASN A 480 34.85 -11.14 16.01
C ASN A 480 35.93 -11.60 15.01
N VAL A 481 35.56 -11.92 13.77
CA VAL A 481 36.51 -12.28 12.70
C VAL A 481 36.61 -11.13 11.69
N PRO A 482 37.83 -10.66 11.33
CA PRO A 482 38.00 -9.69 10.26
C PRO A 482 37.37 -10.20 8.96
N PHE A 483 36.50 -9.39 8.37
CA PHE A 483 35.75 -9.74 7.18
C PHE A 483 36.15 -8.83 6.02
N LYS A 484 36.48 -9.41 4.88
CA LYS A 484 36.98 -8.66 3.70
C LYS A 484 36.17 -8.92 2.42
N ASN A 485 35.19 -9.82 2.49
CA ASN A 485 34.41 -10.27 1.35
C ASN A 485 33.01 -9.63 1.35
N GLN A 486 32.23 -9.89 0.31
CA GLN A 486 30.82 -9.54 0.31
C GLN A 486 30.07 -10.44 1.30
N PHE A 487 29.32 -9.82 2.22
CA PHE A 487 28.52 -10.55 3.20
C PHE A 487 27.27 -11.11 2.51
N SER A 488 26.92 -12.37 2.82
CA SER A 488 25.62 -12.95 2.45
C SER A 488 25.03 -13.71 3.62
N LEU A 489 23.71 -13.55 3.84
CA LEU A 489 22.99 -14.23 4.92
C LEU A 489 23.11 -15.76 4.78
N ARG A 490 22.95 -16.29 3.56
CA ARG A 490 23.06 -17.73 3.29
C ARG A 490 24.45 -18.28 3.65
N GLY A 491 25.52 -17.56 3.28
CA GLY A 491 26.89 -17.93 3.60
C GLY A 491 27.16 -17.92 5.10
N TYR A 492 26.76 -16.85 5.80
CA TYR A 492 26.85 -16.74 7.26
C TYR A 492 26.15 -17.92 7.96
N GLN A 493 24.91 -18.20 7.58
CA GLN A 493 24.15 -19.30 8.18
C GLN A 493 24.77 -20.68 7.88
N ALA A 494 25.32 -20.90 6.69
CA ALA A 494 26.02 -22.14 6.37
C ALA A 494 27.23 -22.37 7.29
N ILE A 495 28.03 -21.32 7.52
CA ILE A 495 29.18 -21.35 8.43
C ILE A 495 28.72 -21.63 9.87
N ARG A 496 27.70 -20.92 10.37
CA ARG A 496 27.16 -21.14 11.73
C ARG A 496 26.60 -22.54 11.91
N ARG A 497 25.89 -23.09 10.90
CA ARG A 497 25.42 -24.49 10.92
C ARG A 497 26.59 -25.47 10.99
N LEU A 498 27.67 -25.22 10.24
CA LEU A 498 28.88 -26.05 10.28
C LEU A 498 29.58 -25.98 11.65
N GLN A 499 29.77 -24.78 12.19
CA GLN A 499 30.34 -24.56 13.53
C GLN A 499 29.52 -25.28 14.61
N LYS A 500 28.18 -25.19 14.56
CA LYS A 500 27.28 -25.90 15.47
C LYS A 500 27.41 -27.42 15.35
N ARG A 501 27.58 -27.96 14.12
CA ARG A 501 27.86 -29.40 13.91
C ARG A 501 29.20 -29.82 14.48
N ILE A 502 30.26 -29.02 14.27
CA ILE A 502 31.61 -29.28 14.79
C ILE A 502 31.58 -29.27 16.33
N SER A 503 30.97 -28.24 16.93
CA SER A 503 30.82 -28.12 18.39
C SER A 503 30.03 -29.29 18.97
N ARG A 504 28.90 -29.69 18.36
CA ARG A 504 28.15 -30.89 18.78
C ARG A 504 28.99 -32.15 18.73
N ARG A 505 29.76 -32.37 17.66
CA ARG A 505 30.67 -33.52 17.54
C ARG A 505 31.78 -33.48 18.59
N HIS A 506 32.34 -32.31 18.87
CA HIS A 506 33.33 -32.13 19.92
C HIS A 506 32.73 -32.46 21.29
N ASN A 507 31.54 -31.93 21.62
CA ASN A 507 30.85 -32.22 22.88
C ASN A 507 30.54 -33.71 23.01
N LEU A 508 30.06 -34.37 21.94
CA LEU A 508 29.84 -35.82 21.94
C LEU A 508 31.15 -36.59 22.19
N LYS A 509 32.25 -36.19 21.56
CA LYS A 509 33.57 -36.78 21.80
C LYS A 509 34.02 -36.58 23.25
N VAL A 510 33.88 -35.37 23.78
CA VAL A 510 34.24 -35.04 25.17
C VAL A 510 33.37 -35.84 26.16
N SER A 511 32.08 -35.95 25.91
CA SER A 511 31.18 -36.79 26.71
C SER A 511 31.59 -38.26 26.65
N ALA A 512 31.91 -38.78 25.46
CA ALA A 512 32.39 -40.16 25.32
C ALA A 512 33.73 -40.38 26.04
N ILE A 513 34.67 -39.42 25.96
CA ILE A 513 35.95 -39.46 26.70
C ILE A 513 35.68 -39.51 28.21
N LYS A 514 34.79 -38.66 28.73
CA LYS A 514 34.43 -38.67 30.16
C LYS A 514 33.83 -39.99 30.61
N VAL A 515 32.99 -40.62 29.79
CA VAL A 515 32.44 -41.96 30.08
C VAL A 515 33.57 -43.00 30.13
N ILE A 516 34.50 -42.97 29.16
CA ILE A 516 35.66 -43.87 29.15
C ILE A 516 36.57 -43.64 30.37
N GLU A 517 36.89 -42.39 30.69
CA GLU A 517 37.68 -42.01 31.88
C GLU A 517 37.02 -42.51 33.17
N THR A 518 35.70 -42.38 33.28
CA THR A 518 34.95 -42.82 34.47
C THR A 518 34.86 -44.35 34.56
N GLY A 519 34.69 -45.05 33.43
CA GLY A 519 34.60 -46.51 33.37
C GLY A 519 35.95 -47.25 33.41
N CYS A 520 37.08 -46.51 33.29
CA CYS A 520 38.41 -47.07 33.50
C CYS A 520 38.74 -47.07 35.00
N HIS A 521 38.43 -48.16 35.67
CA HIS A 521 38.82 -48.39 37.06
C HIS A 521 39.94 -49.43 37.13
N ASN A 522 41.01 -49.07 37.84
CA ASN A 522 42.18 -49.90 38.16
C ASN A 522 43.00 -50.38 36.96
N TRP A 523 44.10 -49.68 36.71
CA TRP A 523 45.16 -50.16 35.82
C TRP A 523 45.82 -51.38 36.49
N ILE A 524 45.51 -52.59 36.04
CA ILE A 524 46.15 -53.80 36.56
C ILE A 524 47.55 -53.92 35.96
N TRP A 525 48.57 -53.73 36.79
CA TRP A 525 49.97 -54.00 36.46
C TRP A 525 50.24 -55.51 36.54
N LYS A 526 50.47 -56.20 35.40
CA LYS A 526 50.97 -57.60 35.34
C LYS A 526 51.84 -57.86 34.10
N PRO A 527 52.70 -58.90 34.11
CA PRO A 527 54.14 -58.78 33.92
C PRO A 527 54.56 -58.63 32.46
N LYS A 528 55.83 -58.24 32.31
CA LYS A 528 56.53 -57.91 31.07
C LYS A 528 56.07 -58.67 29.83
N CYS A 529 55.92 -57.94 28.72
CA CYS A 529 55.81 -58.46 27.37
C CYS A 529 56.96 -59.44 27.06
N LYS A 530 56.80 -60.28 26.03
CA LYS A 530 57.80 -61.32 25.66
C LYS A 530 59.21 -60.75 25.36
N ASP A 531 59.31 -59.45 25.09
CA ASP A 531 60.55 -58.71 24.85
C ASP A 531 61.14 -58.06 26.13
N GLY A 532 60.53 -58.26 27.30
CA GLY A 532 60.97 -57.71 28.57
C GLY A 532 60.49 -56.29 28.88
N SER A 533 59.65 -55.68 28.04
CA SER A 533 59.03 -54.37 28.30
C SER A 533 57.81 -54.48 29.23
N ILE A 534 57.54 -53.47 30.06
CA ILE A 534 56.35 -53.45 30.92
C ILE A 534 55.12 -53.11 30.05
N GLY A 535 54.17 -54.03 29.97
CA GLY A 535 52.90 -53.80 29.27
C GLY A 535 51.84 -53.20 30.19
N ILE A 536 51.25 -52.07 29.80
CA ILE A 536 50.05 -51.53 30.46
C ILE A 536 48.83 -52.11 29.72
N ARG A 537 47.96 -52.84 30.43
CA ARG A 537 46.69 -53.30 29.88
C ARG A 537 45.53 -52.63 30.61
N PRO A 538 44.86 -51.64 29.99
CA PRO A 538 43.68 -51.04 30.60
C PRO A 538 42.57 -52.10 30.71
N TRP A 539 41.93 -52.19 31.87
CA TRP A 539 40.70 -52.96 32.07
C TRP A 539 39.52 -51.99 32.01
N LEU A 540 38.66 -52.17 31.00
CA LEU A 540 37.40 -51.45 30.88
C LEU A 540 36.33 -52.27 31.61
N ASP A 541 35.72 -51.71 32.66
CA ASP A 541 34.60 -52.36 33.32
C ASP A 541 33.35 -52.25 32.45
N LEU A 542 33.04 -53.34 31.74
CA LEU A 542 31.90 -53.40 30.84
C LEU A 542 30.56 -53.30 31.58
N GLN A 543 30.47 -53.62 32.88
CA GLN A 543 29.22 -53.49 33.62
C GLN A 543 28.79 -52.02 33.75
N PHE A 544 29.75 -51.08 33.78
CA PHE A 544 29.50 -49.64 33.84
C PHE A 544 28.91 -49.07 32.53
N PHE A 545 29.17 -49.70 31.38
CA PHE A 545 28.69 -49.24 30.07
C PHE A 545 27.24 -49.64 29.75
N PHE A 546 26.69 -50.63 30.47
CA PHE A 546 25.36 -51.20 30.19
C PHE A 546 24.34 -50.93 31.32
N SER A 547 24.65 -50.07 32.29
CA SER A 547 23.85 -49.87 33.52
C SER A 547 23.18 -48.50 33.69
N ASN A 548 23.10 -47.67 32.62
CA ASN A 548 22.27 -46.45 32.61
C ASN A 548 21.20 -46.48 31.53
#